data_AF-A0A927AYN1-F1
#
_entry.id   AF-A0A927AYN1-F1
#
_cell.length_a   1.000
_cell.length_b   1.000
_cell.length_c   1.000
_cell.angle_alpha   90.00
_cell.angle_beta   90.00
_cell.angle_gamma   90.00
#
_symmetry.space_group_name_H-M   'P 1'
#
loop_
_entity.id
_entity.type
_entity.pdbx_description
1 polymer ?
#
loop_
_entity_poly.entity_id
_entity_poly.type
_entity_poly.pdbx_seq_one_letter_code
_entity_poly.pdbx_strand_id
1 'polypeptide(L)'
;MIFDTNLLINVVRKNLTASNRLVIPIIVVGELEAFALKSDWGVQKVNRMKHLFATYPIADITLPVTRLYSQVDAFSQGKLKDIPLKSSARNMGKNDIWIAATALYLDMELHTTDNDFDHLTALGLQLVKH
;
A
#
# COMPACT_ATOMS: atom_id res chain seq x y z
N MET A 1 8.45 7.38 0.31
CA MET A 1 8.04 6.16 -0.40
C MET A 1 7.11 5.37 0.50
N ILE A 2 6.15 4.67 -0.09
CA ILE A 2 5.25 3.74 0.58
C ILE A 2 5.59 2.34 0.07
N PHE A 3 5.64 1.38 0.97
CA PHE A 3 5.72 -0.03 0.62
C PHE A 3 4.33 -0.62 0.72
N ASP A 4 3.96 -1.48 -0.23
CA ASP A 4 2.81 -2.35 -0.06
C ASP A 4 3.00 -3.28 1.15
N THR A 5 1.91 -3.96 1.51
CA THR A 5 1.90 -4.86 2.67
C THR A 5 2.88 -6.02 2.49
N ASN A 6 3.01 -6.57 1.29
CA ASN A 6 3.87 -7.72 1.01
C ASN A 6 5.36 -7.40 1.18
N LEU A 7 5.81 -6.23 0.72
CA LEU A 7 7.18 -5.75 0.94
C LEU A 7 7.45 -5.53 2.43
N LEU A 8 6.53 -4.90 3.17
CA LEU A 8 6.70 -4.65 4.60
C LEU A 8 6.69 -5.95 5.43
N ILE A 9 5.87 -6.94 5.06
CA ILE A 9 5.93 -8.29 5.64
C ILE A 9 7.33 -8.88 5.42
N ASN A 10 7.89 -8.76 4.22
CA ASN A 10 9.22 -9.28 3.91
C ASN A 10 10.33 -8.57 4.70
N VAL A 11 10.23 -7.25 4.90
CA VAL A 11 11.14 -6.48 5.75
C VAL A 11 11.18 -7.06 7.16
N VAL A 12 10.02 -7.35 7.76
CA VAL A 12 9.95 -7.96 9.09
C VAL A 12 10.47 -9.40 9.09
N ARG A 13 10.00 -10.23 8.16
CA ARG A 13 10.34 -11.67 8.11
C ARG A 13 11.83 -11.94 7.90
N LYS A 14 12.47 -11.16 7.02
CA LYS A 14 13.87 -11.32 6.64
C LYS A 14 14.81 -10.41 7.44
N ASN A 15 14.28 -9.65 8.41
CA ASN A 15 15.01 -8.67 9.19
C ASN A 15 15.83 -7.69 8.33
N LEU A 16 15.20 -7.16 7.28
CA LEU A 16 15.84 -6.21 6.37
C LEU A 16 15.77 -4.79 6.93
N THR A 17 16.67 -3.94 6.45
CA THR A 17 16.60 -2.49 6.66
C THR A 17 15.61 -1.88 5.68
N ALA A 18 14.66 -1.11 6.19
CA ALA A 18 13.81 -0.27 5.36
C ALA A 18 14.52 1.07 5.06
N SER A 19 14.08 1.74 4.00
CA SER A 19 14.60 3.07 3.65
C SER A 19 14.21 4.11 4.69
N ASN A 20 15.10 5.06 4.99
CA ASN A 20 14.86 6.16 5.93
C ASN A 20 13.72 7.12 5.51
N ARG A 21 13.21 7.00 4.28
CA ARG A 21 12.10 7.83 3.74
C ARG A 21 10.77 7.07 3.63
N LEU A 22 10.64 5.95 4.35
CA LEU A 22 9.42 5.16 4.38
C LEU A 22 8.31 5.89 5.16
N VAL A 23 7.11 5.88 4.58
CA VAL A 23 5.85 6.23 5.26
C VAL A 23 4.97 4.98 5.23
N ILE A 24 4.33 4.65 6.35
CA ILE A 24 3.52 3.44 6.49
C ILE A 24 2.03 3.85 6.51
N PRO A 25 1.23 3.52 5.50
CA PRO A 25 -0.22 3.74 5.57
C PRO A 25 -0.83 2.96 6.75
N ILE A 26 -1.79 3.55 7.45
CA ILE A 26 -2.49 2.89 8.58
C ILE A 26 -3.13 1.56 8.16
N ILE A 27 -3.51 1.42 6.89
CA ILE A 27 -4.00 0.16 6.32
C ILE A 27 -2.94 -0.94 6.37
N VAL A 28 -1.69 -0.63 6.02
CA VAL A 28 -0.58 -1.59 6.08
C VAL A 28 -0.26 -1.96 7.53
N VAL A 29 -0.40 -1.02 8.48
CA VAL A 29 -0.29 -1.31 9.92
C VAL A 29 -1.30 -2.39 10.32
N GLY A 30 -2.58 -2.18 9.97
CA GLY A 30 -3.64 -3.15 10.27
C GLY A 30 -3.42 -4.51 9.60
N GLU A 31 -2.97 -4.54 8.34
CA GLU A 31 -2.66 -5.80 7.65
C GLU A 31 -1.47 -6.54 8.26
N LEU A 32 -0.41 -5.83 8.66
CA LEU A 32 0.75 -6.41 9.34
C LEU A 32 0.37 -7.02 10.70
N GLU A 33 -0.41 -6.31 11.50
CA GLU A 33 -0.88 -6.83 12.79
C GLU A 33 -1.76 -8.06 12.60
N ALA A 34 -2.71 -8.01 11.66
CA ALA A 34 -3.54 -9.16 11.33
C ALA A 34 -2.71 -10.35 10.83
N PHE A 35 -1.70 -10.11 10.00
CA PHE A 35 -0.80 -11.14 9.50
C PHE A 35 0.05 -11.75 10.63
N ALA A 36 0.58 -10.92 11.54
CA ALA A 36 1.35 -11.36 12.69
C ALA A 36 0.55 -12.29 13.60
N LEU A 37 -0.73 -11.96 13.86
CA LEU A 37 -1.65 -12.78 14.64
C LEU A 37 -1.97 -14.11 13.95
N LYS A 38 -2.31 -14.07 12.65
CA LYS A 38 -2.65 -15.28 11.87
C LYS A 38 -1.46 -16.22 11.69
N SER A 39 -0.25 -15.67 11.63
CA SER A 39 0.98 -16.43 11.33
C SER A 39 1.77 -16.82 12.58
N ASP A 40 1.21 -16.61 13.78
CA ASP A 40 1.85 -16.86 15.08
C ASP A 40 3.30 -16.32 15.14
N TRP A 41 3.46 -15.04 14.82
CA TRP A 41 4.78 -14.42 14.88
C TRP A 41 5.32 -14.41 16.30
N GLY A 42 6.44 -15.10 16.51
CA GLY A 42 7.17 -15.05 17.78
C GLY A 42 7.67 -13.65 18.14
N VAL A 43 8.04 -13.49 19.42
CA VAL A 43 8.38 -12.22 20.08
C VAL A 43 9.35 -11.35 19.27
N GLN A 44 10.36 -11.95 18.62
CA GLN A 44 11.34 -11.21 17.83
C GLN A 44 10.71 -10.47 16.64
N LYS A 45 9.83 -11.12 15.87
CA LYS A 45 9.16 -10.51 14.71
C LYS A 45 8.15 -9.46 15.14
N VAL A 46 7.41 -9.73 16.21
CA VAL A 46 6.46 -8.77 16.80
C VAL A 46 7.18 -7.50 17.28
N ASN A 47 8.31 -7.64 17.98
CA ASN A 47 9.10 -6.50 18.42
C ASN A 47 9.68 -5.72 17.23
N ARG A 48 10.13 -6.41 16.18
CA ARG A 48 10.61 -5.75 14.95
C ARG A 48 9.50 -4.94 14.27
N MET A 49 8.30 -5.51 14.15
CA MET A 49 7.12 -4.84 13.61
C MET A 49 6.77 -3.59 14.43
N LYS A 50 6.66 -3.71 15.76
CA LYS A 50 6.41 -2.56 16.64
C LYS A 50 7.48 -1.48 16.54
N HIS A 51 8.74 -1.88 16.38
CA HIS A 51 9.83 -0.94 16.16
C HIS A 51 9.69 -0.20 14.83
N LEU A 52 9.23 -0.83 13.75
CA LEU A 52 8.92 -0.13 12.50
C LEU A 52 7.86 0.95 12.72
N PHE A 53 6.77 0.61 13.41
CA PHE A 53 5.67 1.55 13.69
C PHE A 53 6.11 2.74 14.56
N ALA A 54 7.05 2.52 15.49
CA ALA A 54 7.61 3.60 16.30
C ALA A 54 8.66 4.44 15.55
N THR A 55 9.26 3.92 14.49
CA THR A 55 10.37 4.57 13.76
C THR A 55 9.88 5.40 12.59
N TYR A 56 8.88 4.91 11.86
CA TYR A 56 8.40 5.54 10.63
C TYR A 56 7.07 6.24 10.85
N PRO A 57 6.85 7.39 10.19
CA PRO A 57 5.56 8.08 10.24
C PRO A 57 4.46 7.18 9.68
N ILE A 58 3.34 7.13 10.40
CA ILE A 58 2.12 6.44 9.97
C ILE A 58 1.20 7.46 9.31
N ALA A 59 0.74 7.16 8.10
CA ALA A 59 -0.22 7.99 7.37
C ALA A 59 -1.65 7.50 7.64
N ASP A 60 -2.45 8.34 8.30
CA ASP A 60 -3.87 8.09 8.53
C ASP A 60 -4.70 8.33 7.27
N ILE A 61 -5.91 7.74 7.24
CA ILE A 61 -6.91 8.04 6.22
C ILE A 61 -7.62 9.33 6.59
N THR A 62 -7.57 10.29 5.68
CA THR A 62 -8.32 11.55 5.79
C THR A 62 -9.44 11.58 4.76
N LEU A 63 -10.44 12.46 4.97
CA LEU A 63 -11.56 12.60 4.04
C LEU A 63 -11.13 12.83 2.58
N PRO A 64 -10.12 13.65 2.25
CA PRO A 64 -9.60 13.78 0.88
C PRO A 64 -9.16 12.46 0.22
N VAL A 65 -8.61 11.50 0.97
CA VAL A 65 -8.17 10.20 0.44
C VAL A 65 -9.35 9.39 -0.12
N THR A 66 -10.56 9.57 0.42
CA THR A 66 -11.77 8.86 -0.05
C THR A 66 -12.10 9.16 -1.51
N ARG A 67 -11.78 10.38 -1.97
CA ARG A 67 -11.97 10.78 -3.38
C ARG A 67 -11.01 10.03 -4.29
N LEU A 68 -9.74 9.90 -3.89
CA LEU A 68 -8.75 9.15 -4.64
C LEU A 68 -9.06 7.65 -4.64
N TYR A 69 -9.50 7.11 -3.51
CA TYR A 69 -9.98 5.73 -3.40
C TYR A 69 -11.09 5.43 -4.43
N SER A 70 -12.12 6.27 -4.49
CA SER A 70 -13.24 6.05 -5.42
C SER A 70 -12.82 6.18 -6.88
N GLN A 71 -11.88 7.07 -7.20
CA GLN A 71 -11.29 7.16 -8.54
C GLN A 71 -10.49 5.91 -8.91
N VAL A 72 -9.64 5.43 -8.00
CA VAL A 72 -8.86 4.19 -8.20
C VAL A 72 -9.80 3.00 -8.42
N ASP A 73 -10.82 2.79 -7.58
CA ASP A 73 -11.78 1.68 -7.73
C ASP A 73 -12.55 1.79 -9.05
N ALA A 74 -13.11 2.97 -9.38
CA ALA A 74 -13.84 3.18 -10.62
C ALA A 74 -12.97 2.99 -11.86
N PHE A 75 -11.72 3.47 -11.83
CA PHE A 75 -10.76 3.30 -12.92
C PHE A 75 -10.37 1.84 -13.10
N SER A 76 -10.02 1.15 -12.02
CA SER A 76 -9.70 -0.29 -12.03
C SER A 76 -10.86 -1.12 -12.59
N GLN A 77 -12.10 -0.71 -12.36
CA GLN A 77 -13.29 -1.38 -12.89
C GLN A 77 -13.65 -0.94 -14.32
N GLY A 78 -12.88 -0.06 -14.95
CA GLY A 78 -13.18 0.49 -16.29
C GLY A 78 -14.42 1.38 -16.34
N LYS A 79 -14.83 1.93 -15.19
CA LYS A 79 -16.07 2.73 -15.01
C LYS A 79 -15.79 4.22 -14.85
N LEU A 80 -14.53 4.64 -14.79
CA LEU A 80 -14.15 6.05 -14.77
C LEU A 80 -14.24 6.62 -16.19
N LYS A 81 -15.24 7.48 -16.44
CA LYS A 81 -15.57 7.98 -17.78
C LYS A 81 -14.47 8.85 -18.39
N ASP A 82 -13.86 9.70 -17.58
CA ASP A 82 -12.89 10.70 -18.05
C ASP A 82 -11.53 10.08 -18.38
N ILE A 83 -11.23 8.92 -17.78
CA ILE A 83 -9.97 8.21 -17.96
C ILE A 83 -10.31 6.72 -18.17
N PRO A 84 -10.53 6.28 -19.42
CA PRO A 84 -10.92 4.90 -19.69
C PRO A 84 -9.75 3.94 -19.45
N LEU A 85 -10.05 2.80 -18.85
CA LEU A 85 -9.11 1.69 -18.74
C LEU A 85 -8.94 1.03 -20.12
N LYS A 86 -7.70 0.88 -20.59
CA LYS A 86 -7.38 0.30 -21.92
C LYS A 86 -7.36 -1.24 -21.93
N SER A 87 -7.85 -1.88 -20.87
CA SER A 87 -7.85 -3.32 -20.68
C SER A 87 -9.19 -3.78 -20.07
N SER A 88 -9.33 -5.08 -19.84
CA SER A 88 -10.41 -5.61 -19.01
C SER A 88 -10.34 -5.03 -17.60
N ALA A 89 -11.47 -5.02 -16.90
CA ALA A 89 -11.55 -4.66 -15.49
C ALA A 89 -10.51 -5.44 -14.66
N ARG A 90 -9.90 -4.74 -13.71
CA ARG A 90 -8.92 -5.24 -12.75
C ARG A 90 -9.57 -5.26 -11.37
N ASN A 91 -9.73 -6.46 -10.82
CA ASN A 91 -10.13 -6.61 -9.43
C ASN A 91 -8.92 -6.34 -8.54
N MET A 92 -9.09 -5.46 -7.57
CA MET A 92 -8.06 -5.13 -6.59
C MET A 92 -8.56 -5.45 -5.18
N GLY A 93 -7.65 -5.81 -4.29
CA GLY A 93 -7.94 -5.88 -2.87
C GLY A 93 -8.39 -4.52 -2.35
N LYS A 94 -9.34 -4.49 -1.41
CA LYS A 94 -9.84 -3.23 -0.85
C LYS A 94 -8.74 -2.45 -0.11
N ASN A 95 -7.80 -3.17 0.50
CA ASN A 95 -6.64 -2.57 1.14
C ASN A 95 -5.65 -1.99 0.11
N ASP A 96 -5.42 -2.70 -1.01
CA ASP A 96 -4.56 -2.19 -2.10
C ASP A 96 -5.08 -0.88 -2.68
N ILE A 97 -6.40 -0.74 -2.84
CA ILE A 97 -7.00 0.52 -3.30
C ILE A 97 -6.72 1.65 -2.31
N TRP A 98 -6.84 1.40 -1.00
CA TRP A 98 -6.50 2.41 0.01
C TRP A 98 -5.01 2.76 0.01
N ILE A 99 -4.13 1.78 -0.15
CA ILE A 99 -2.68 1.98 -0.23
C ILE A 99 -2.34 2.85 -1.44
N ALA A 100 -2.88 2.52 -2.61
CA ALA A 100 -2.71 3.31 -3.84
C ALA A 100 -3.27 4.73 -3.69
N ALA A 101 -4.47 4.89 -3.11
CA ALA A 101 -5.07 6.18 -2.86
C ALA A 101 -4.24 7.04 -1.89
N THR A 102 -3.65 6.42 -0.87
CA THR A 102 -2.75 7.09 0.09
C THR A 102 -1.47 7.55 -0.60
N ALA A 103 -0.89 6.72 -1.47
CA ALA A 103 0.29 7.07 -2.25
C ALA A 103 0.03 8.24 -3.22
N LEU A 104 -1.10 8.22 -3.92
CA LEU A 104 -1.55 9.34 -4.75
C LEU A 104 -1.75 10.62 -3.92
N TYR A 105 -2.37 10.51 -2.75
CA TYR A 105 -2.67 11.66 -1.90
C TYR A 105 -1.40 12.36 -1.40
N LEU A 106 -0.39 11.57 -1.01
CA LEU A 106 0.87 12.07 -0.49
C LEU A 106 1.89 12.40 -1.59
N ASP A 107 1.55 12.18 -2.86
CA ASP A 107 2.47 12.28 -4.02
C ASP A 107 3.77 11.51 -3.78
N MET A 108 3.63 10.24 -3.37
CA MET A 108 4.75 9.36 -3.04
C MET A 108 4.80 8.13 -3.95
N GLU A 109 6.04 7.68 -4.22
CA GLU A 109 6.30 6.40 -4.85
C GLU A 109 5.70 5.24 -4.03
N LEU A 110 4.92 4.39 -4.70
CA LEU A 110 4.47 3.09 -4.20
C LEU A 110 5.42 2.00 -4.70
N HIS A 111 6.01 1.26 -3.78
CA HIS A 111 6.87 0.13 -4.07
C HIS A 111 6.09 -1.17 -3.86
N THR A 112 6.20 -2.09 -4.81
CA THR A 112 5.49 -3.37 -4.79
C THR A 112 6.22 -4.43 -5.63
N THR A 113 5.99 -5.70 -5.33
CA THR A 113 6.33 -6.83 -6.22
C THR A 113 5.13 -7.26 -7.09
N ASP A 114 3.92 -6.79 -6.77
CA ASP A 114 2.68 -7.29 -7.32
C ASP A 114 2.23 -6.45 -8.51
N ASN A 115 1.63 -7.10 -9.51
CA ASN A 115 1.18 -6.44 -10.75
C ASN A 115 -0.20 -5.77 -10.63
N ASP A 116 -0.80 -5.83 -9.45
CA ASP A 116 -2.16 -5.31 -9.20
C ASP A 116 -2.23 -3.78 -9.28
N PHE A 117 -1.08 -3.09 -9.19
CA PHE A 117 -0.98 -1.63 -9.25
C PHE A 117 -0.59 -1.09 -10.64
N ASP A 118 -0.23 -1.94 -11.60
CA ASP A 118 0.42 -1.54 -12.86
C ASP A 118 -0.40 -0.53 -13.67
N HIS A 119 -1.70 -0.76 -13.76
CA HIS A 119 -2.59 0.09 -14.54
C HIS A 119 -2.78 1.48 -13.91
N LEU A 120 -2.52 1.63 -12.61
CA LEU A 120 -2.74 2.89 -11.87
C LEU A 120 -1.73 3.99 -12.22
N THR A 121 -0.65 3.66 -12.93
CA THR A 121 0.26 4.66 -13.52
C THR A 121 -0.48 5.66 -14.41
N ALA A 122 -1.58 5.24 -15.05
CA ALA A 122 -2.46 6.12 -15.83
C ALA A 122 -3.21 7.17 -14.98
N LEU A 123 -3.34 6.95 -13.67
CA LEU A 123 -3.88 7.91 -12.71
C LEU A 123 -2.80 8.77 -12.05
N GLY A 124 -1.54 8.65 -12.48
CA GLY A 124 -0.41 9.38 -11.90
C GLY A 124 0.25 8.67 -10.72
N LEU A 125 -0.09 7.42 -10.43
CA LEU A 125 0.60 6.66 -9.38
C LEU A 125 2.06 6.42 -9.79
N GLN A 126 2.99 6.92 -8.98
CA GLN A 126 4.42 6.67 -9.15
C GLN A 126 4.74 5.26 -8.64
N LEU A 127 4.93 4.30 -9.54
CA LEU A 127 5.11 2.89 -9.19
C LEU A 127 6.57 2.44 -9.35
N VAL A 128 7.12 1.78 -8.33
CA VAL A 128 8.47 1.19 -8.35
C VAL A 128 8.39 -0.32 -8.12
N LYS A 129 8.95 -1.10 -9.05
CA LYS A 129 8.94 -2.57 -9.03
C LYS A 129 10.23 -3.16 -8.44
N HIS A 130 10.09 -4.26 -7.71
CA HIS A 130 11.19 -5.01 -7.07
C HIS A 130 11.18 -6.48 -7.46
#